data_AF-A0A367U786-F1
#
_entry.id   AF-A0A367U786-F1
#
_cell.length_a   1.000
_cell.length_b   1.000
_cell.length_c   1.000
_cell.angle_alpha   90.00
_cell.angle_beta   90.00
_cell.angle_gamma   90.00
#
_symmetry.space_group_name_H-M   'P 1'
#
loop_
_entity.id
_entity.type
_entity.pdbx_description
1 polymer ?
#
loop_
_entity_poly.entity_id
_entity_poly.type
_entity_poly.pdbx_seq_one_letter_code
_entity_poly.pdbx_strand_id
1 'polypeptide(L)'
;MLEWVKSSERLPQNDNPKSDDHIWCWAYYNGQVELMPFNPYHKCWDDNEMDDYRCDAQAVLLWARMEFPRVPENLLAEVMEKRKT
;
A
#
# COMPACT_ATOMS: atom_id res chain seq x y z
N MET A 1 4.32 -14.52 -6.34
CA MET A 1 4.92 -14.56 -4.99
C MET A 1 5.30 -13.13 -4.67
N LEU A 2 4.94 -12.59 -3.51
CA LEU A 2 5.24 -11.19 -3.17
C LEU A 2 6.77 -10.98 -3.11
N GLU A 3 7.25 -9.88 -3.68
CA GLU A 3 8.65 -9.47 -3.60
C GLU A 3 8.84 -8.59 -2.35
N TRP A 4 9.55 -9.12 -1.35
CA TRP A 4 9.91 -8.37 -0.14
C TRP A 4 11.24 -7.65 -0.33
N VAL A 5 11.25 -6.36 -0.01
CA VAL A 5 12.38 -5.44 -0.17
C VAL A 5 12.74 -4.86 1.19
N LYS A 6 14.03 -4.73 1.49
CA LYS A 6 14.45 -4.01 2.71
C LYS A 6 14.32 -2.50 2.49
N SER A 7 13.77 -1.78 3.45
CA SER A 7 13.68 -0.32 3.38
C SER A 7 15.04 0.38 3.31
N SER A 8 16.09 -0.28 3.83
CA SER A 8 17.47 0.18 3.72
C SER A 8 18.06 0.07 2.30
N GLU A 9 17.48 -0.77 1.45
CA GLU A 9 17.93 -0.97 0.06
C GLU A 9 17.14 -0.04 -0.88
N ARG A 10 15.82 0.05 -0.69
CA ARG A 10 14.94 0.91 -1.50
C ARG A 10 13.61 1.16 -0.79
N LEU A 11 13.01 2.32 -1.05
CA LEU A 11 11.65 2.68 -0.59
C LEU A 11 10.59 2.41 -1.68
N PRO A 12 9.31 2.26 -1.31
CA PRO A 12 8.23 2.24 -2.29
C PRO A 12 8.26 3.54 -3.12
N GLN A 13 8.08 3.43 -4.44
CA GLN A 13 8.17 4.58 -5.34
C GLN A 13 7.22 4.44 -6.53
N ASN A 14 6.77 5.58 -7.04
CA ASN A 14 6.10 5.76 -8.32
C ASN A 14 6.90 6.80 -9.12
N ASP A 15 6.76 6.78 -10.44
CA ASP A 15 7.35 7.83 -11.28
C ASP A 15 6.57 9.13 -11.09
N ASN A 16 7.26 10.20 -10.64
CA ASN A 16 6.69 11.53 -10.37
C ASN A 16 5.52 11.53 -9.35
N PRO A 17 5.77 11.22 -8.06
CA PRO A 17 4.72 11.16 -7.05
C PRO A 17 4.09 12.55 -6.79
N LYS A 18 2.76 12.57 -6.69
CA LYS A 18 2.00 13.72 -6.21
C LYS A 18 1.84 13.69 -4.70
N SER A 19 1.45 14.81 -4.11
CA SER A 19 1.29 14.95 -2.64
C SER A 19 0.20 14.06 -2.04
N ASP A 20 -0.79 13.67 -2.84
CA ASP A 20 -1.91 12.79 -2.47
C ASP A 20 -1.68 11.32 -2.85
N ASP A 21 -0.58 11.00 -3.54
CA ASP A 21 -0.26 9.63 -3.91
C ASP A 21 0.17 8.82 -2.70
N HIS A 22 -0.33 7.58 -2.60
CA HIS A 22 0.10 6.60 -1.61
C HIS A 22 0.30 5.24 -2.26
N ILE A 23 1.26 4.48 -1.73
CA ILE A 23 1.56 3.11 -2.17
C ILE A 23 1.27 2.17 -1.01
N TRP A 24 0.15 1.46 -1.11
CA TRP A 24 -0.19 0.40 -0.17
C TRP A 24 0.82 -0.74 -0.25
N CYS A 25 1.38 -1.09 0.91
CA CYS A 25 2.39 -2.12 1.05
C CYS A 25 2.08 -3.03 2.24
N TRP A 26 2.39 -4.32 2.10
CA TRP A 26 2.62 -5.17 3.26
C TRP A 26 3.94 -4.74 3.89
N ALA A 27 3.92 -4.28 5.12
CA ALA A 27 5.06 -3.72 5.84
C ALA A 27 5.36 -4.54 7.08
N TYR A 28 6.63 -4.93 7.28
CA TYR A 28 7.10 -5.51 8.54
C TYR A 28 7.54 -4.39 9.48
N TYR A 29 6.67 -4.07 10.44
CA TYR A 29 6.80 -2.96 11.37
C TYR A 29 6.51 -3.44 12.80
N ASN A 30 7.31 -3.02 13.77
CA ASN A 30 7.17 -3.41 15.18
C ASN A 30 6.97 -4.93 15.43
N GLY A 31 7.66 -5.76 14.66
CA GLY A 31 7.63 -7.22 14.82
C GLY A 31 6.46 -7.93 14.14
N GLN A 32 5.60 -7.20 13.43
CA GLN A 32 4.41 -7.74 12.76
C GLN A 32 4.29 -7.27 11.31
N VAL A 33 3.54 -8.02 10.50
CA VAL A 33 3.20 -7.63 9.12
C VAL A 33 1.86 -6.91 9.14
N GLU A 34 1.84 -5.67 8.66
CA GLU A 34 0.64 -4.82 8.57
C GLU A 34 0.47 -4.31 7.14
N LEU A 35 -0.75 -3.94 6.76
CA LEU A 35 -0.98 -3.17 5.54
C LEU A 35 -0.81 -1.68 5.88
N MET A 36 0.16 -1.03 5.25
CA MET A 36 0.50 0.38 5.53
C MET A 36 0.62 1.17 4.23
N PRO A 37 0.15 2.43 4.19
CA PRO A 37 0.36 3.31 3.06
C PRO A 37 1.70 4.04 3.17
N PHE A 38 2.54 3.94 2.14
CA PHE A 38 3.73 4.77 2.03
C PHE A 38 3.41 6.02 1.23
N ASN A 39 3.82 7.18 1.74
CA ASN A 39 3.72 8.46 1.06
C ASN A 39 5.04 8.76 0.32
N PRO A 40 5.13 8.51 -1.00
CA PRO A 40 6.35 8.74 -1.77
C PRO A 40 6.74 10.22 -1.91
N TYR A 41 5.81 11.16 -1.74
CA TYR A 41 6.09 12.59 -1.78
C TYR A 41 6.83 13.04 -0.52
N HIS A 42 6.32 12.67 0.66
CA HIS A 42 6.94 13.01 1.95
C HIS A 42 8.01 12.01 2.41
N LYS A 43 8.10 10.84 1.77
CA LYS A 43 9.02 9.74 2.10
C LYS A 43 8.84 9.24 3.53
N CYS A 44 7.59 9.07 3.95
CA CYS A 44 7.20 8.53 5.25
C CYS A 44 6.10 7.48 5.10
N TRP A 45 5.86 6.74 6.17
CA TRP A 45 4.67 5.92 6.30
C TRP A 45 3.61 6.73 7.02
N ASP A 46 2.45 6.82 6.39
CA ASP A 46 1.29 7.48 6.97
C ASP A 46 0.44 6.43 7.70
N ASP A 47 -0.54 6.90 8.46
CA ASP A 47 -1.50 6.03 9.09
C ASP A 47 -2.50 5.46 8.08
N ASN A 48 -3.50 4.70 8.55
CA ASN A 48 -4.44 4.06 7.65
C ASN A 48 -5.43 5.05 6.99
N GLU A 49 -5.54 6.27 7.49
CA GLU A 49 -6.38 7.34 6.92
C GLU A 49 -5.62 8.11 5.82
N MET A 50 -4.30 7.89 5.69
CA MET A 50 -3.42 8.44 4.65
C MET A 50 -3.25 9.97 4.72
N ASP A 51 -3.53 10.57 5.87
CA ASP A 51 -3.44 12.02 6.08
C ASP A 51 -2.53 12.41 7.25
N ASP A 52 -2.24 11.47 8.16
CA ASP A 52 -1.34 11.69 9.29
C ASP A 52 -0.05 10.84 9.21
N TYR A 53 1.07 11.47 9.56
CA TYR A 53 2.36 10.80 9.69
C TYR A 53 2.30 9.73 10.79
N ARG A 54 2.71 8.50 10.44
CA ARG A 54 2.83 7.40 11.41
C ARG A 54 4.28 7.14 11.82
N CYS A 55 5.18 6.97 10.84
CA CYS A 55 6.60 6.74 11.13
C CYS A 55 7.53 7.05 9.96
N ASP A 56 8.83 7.17 10.27
CA ASP A 56 9.88 7.35 9.27
C ASP A 56 10.02 6.12 8.37
N ALA A 57 10.43 6.34 7.12
CA ALA A 57 10.58 5.28 6.13
C ALA A 57 11.42 4.08 6.62
N GLN A 58 12.48 4.34 7.40
CA GLN A 58 13.41 3.33 7.91
C GLN A 58 12.91 2.61 9.17
N ALA A 59 11.80 3.04 9.77
CA ALA A 59 11.19 2.33 10.90
C ALA A 59 10.52 1.02 10.45
N VAL A 60 10.06 0.95 9.19
CA VAL A 60 9.65 -0.30 8.54
C VAL A 60 10.88 -1.02 8.02
N LEU A 61 11.06 -2.29 8.36
CA LEU A 61 12.28 -3.04 7.99
C LEU A 61 12.17 -3.69 6.60
N LEU A 62 11.00 -4.24 6.29
CA LEU A 62 10.70 -4.94 5.04
C LEU A 62 9.37 -4.44 4.49
N TRP A 63 9.25 -4.35 3.18
CA TRP A 63 7.99 -4.05 2.53
C TRP A 63 7.81 -4.87 1.25
N ALA A 64 6.56 -5.14 0.89
CA ALA A 64 6.18 -5.69 -0.41
C ALA A 64 4.99 -4.89 -0.95
N ARG A 65 5.03 -4.48 -2.22
CA ARG A 65 3.93 -3.74 -2.83
C ARG A 65 2.65 -4.58 -2.77
N MET A 66 1.56 -3.99 -2.30
CA MET A 66 0.27 -4.65 -2.30
C MET A 66 -0.22 -4.80 -3.74
N GLU A 67 -0.59 -6.02 -4.12
CA GLU A 67 -1.32 -6.29 -5.35
C GLU A 67 -2.80 -6.48 -4.99
N PHE A 68 -3.68 -5.64 -5.53
CA PHE A 68 -5.12 -5.85 -5.36
C PHE A 68 -5.54 -7.11 -6.13
N PRO A 69 -6.27 -8.05 -5.50
CA PRO A 69 -6.84 -9.17 -6.23
C PRO A 69 -7.78 -8.63 -7.31
N ARG A 70 -7.61 -9.12 -8.55
CA ARG A 70 -8.57 -8.81 -9.61
C ARG A 70 -9.86 -9.58 -9.34
N VAL A 71 -10.96 -8.85 -9.20
CA VAL A 71 -12.29 -9.47 -9.17
C VAL A 71 -12.60 -9.97 -10.59
N PRO A 72 -13.00 -11.25 -10.77
CA PRO A 72 -13.43 -11.74 -12.07
C PRO A 72 -14.59 -10.90 -12.61
N GLU A 73 -14.46 -10.40 -13.84
CA GLU A 73 -15.40 -9.44 -14.44
C GLU A 73 -16.84 -9.98 -14.49
N ASN A 74 -16.99 -11.29 -14.72
CA ASN A 74 -18.29 -11.96 -14.75
C ASN A 74 -19.00 -11.92 -13.38
N LEU A 75 -18.26 -12.10 -12.28
CA LEU A 75 -18.82 -12.00 -10.93
C LEU A 75 -19.16 -10.55 -10.57
N LEU A 76 -18.33 -9.59 -11.01
CA LEU A 76 -18.58 -8.18 -10.80
C LEU A 76 -19.89 -7.75 -11.50
N ALA A 77 -20.10 -8.17 -12.75
CA ALA A 77 -21.32 -7.89 -13.50
C ALA A 77 -22.57 -8.43 -12.80
N GLU A 78 -22.55 -9.69 -12.34
CA GLU A 78 -23.67 -10.33 -11.64
C GLU A 78 -24.06 -9.57 -10.36
N VAL A 79 -23.06 -9.18 -9.55
CA VAL A 79 -23.30 -8.43 -8.30
C VAL A 79 -23.84 -7.02 -8.58
N MET A 80 -23.35 -6.37 -9.64
CA MET A 80 -23.81 -5.03 -10.02
C MET A 80 -25.23 -5.01 -10.59
N GLU A 81 -25.64 -6.08 -11.27
CA GLU A 81 -27.01 -6.22 -11.79
C GLU A 81 -28.02 -6.44 -10.65
N LYS A 82 -27.70 -7.29 -9.67
CA LYS A 82 -28.52 -7.55 -8.48
C LYS A 82 -28.75 -6.33 -7.58
N ARG A 83 -27.90 -5.30 -7.67
CA ARG A 83 -28.07 -4.04 -6.92
C ARG A 83 -29.07 -3.06 -7.56
N LYS A 84 -29.53 -3.34 -8.79
CA LYS A 84 -30.48 -2.50 -9.52
C LYS A 84 -31.94 -2.95 -9.37
N THR A 85 -32.16 -4.12 -8.78
CA THR A 85 -33.47 -4.72 -8.44
C THR A 85 -33.75 -4.59 -6.97
#